data_AF-A0A1I0RD73-F1
#
_entry.id   AF-A0A1I0RD73-F1
#
_cell.length_a   1.000
_cell.length_b   1.000
_cell.length_c   1.000
_cell.angle_alpha   90.00
_cell.angle_beta   90.00
_cell.angle_gamma   90.00
#
_symmetry.space_group_name_H-M   'P 1'
#
loop_
_entity.id
_entity.type
_entity.pdbx_description
1 polymer ?
#
loop_
_entity_poly.entity_id
_entity_poly.type
_entity_poly.pdbx_seq_one_letter_code
_entity_poly.pdbx_strand_id
1 'polypeptide(L)'
;MRLICPNCGAQYEVADDVIPENGRDVQCSNCGHTWFESPGASEAAEAAIESDDTATDDNDGWTNDQADDDSAPATPHPQANRPALDASVAEILREEAEREAAARRADVADPMESQEDLGLEDPPSPTSMEQRNIETAKRIARLQGEEEKAAADTAAAAAAAAAASRKELLPDIEEINSTLRSSAERGETVDPTPEEVAQTKKRSFRFGFFTVLILLAIFWAIYLFADQIAQSVPSLAGALEGYVELVDNGRLWLDLKVQELSASMEAESVSTDAPAETAVDTPTETDDTN
;
A
#
# COMPACT_ATOMS: atom_id res chain seq x y z
N MET A 1 -26.61 4.52 8.96
CA MET A 1 -26.68 3.95 7.59
C MET A 1 -25.61 2.89 7.31
N ARG A 2 -25.83 1.98 6.35
CA ARG A 2 -24.84 1.01 5.84
C ARG A 2 -24.30 1.47 4.49
N LEU A 3 -23.00 1.30 4.24
CA LEU A 3 -22.31 1.66 2.99
C LEU A 3 -21.72 0.40 2.37
N ILE A 4 -21.85 0.25 1.04
CA ILE A 4 -21.32 -0.90 0.29
C ILE A 4 -20.29 -0.38 -0.72
N CYS A 5 -19.07 -0.91 -0.66
CA CYS A 5 -18.05 -0.55 -1.64
C CYS A 5 -18.41 -1.13 -3.02
N PRO A 6 -18.51 -0.30 -4.08
CA PRO A 6 -18.90 -0.78 -5.42
C PRO A 6 -17.81 -1.63 -6.10
N ASN A 7 -16.57 -1.58 -5.62
CA ASN A 7 -15.45 -2.31 -6.21
C ASN A 7 -15.29 -3.72 -5.61
N CYS A 8 -15.38 -3.86 -4.28
CA CYS A 8 -15.09 -5.14 -3.61
C CYS A 8 -16.24 -5.69 -2.75
N GLY A 9 -17.39 -5.02 -2.69
CA GLY A 9 -18.56 -5.48 -1.94
C GLY A 9 -18.43 -5.43 -0.41
N ALA A 10 -17.36 -4.81 0.12
CA ALA A 10 -17.20 -4.63 1.56
C ALA A 10 -18.30 -3.73 2.14
N GLN A 11 -18.83 -4.12 3.30
CA GLN A 11 -19.93 -3.44 3.99
C GLN A 11 -19.42 -2.69 5.24
N TYR A 12 -19.87 -1.45 5.43
CA TYR A 12 -19.49 -0.60 6.56
C TYR A 12 -20.73 0.00 7.22
N GLU A 13 -20.78 -0.02 8.54
CA GLU A 13 -21.84 0.64 9.32
C GLU A 13 -21.31 1.97 9.85
N VAL A 14 -21.95 3.08 9.45
CA VAL A 14 -21.59 4.43 9.87
C VAL A 14 -22.81 5.17 10.40
N ALA A 15 -22.59 6.07 11.35
CA ALA A 15 -23.63 6.95 11.85
C ALA A 15 -24.05 7.97 10.79
N ASP A 16 -25.33 8.35 10.79
CA ASP A 16 -25.94 9.19 9.75
C ASP A 16 -25.44 10.65 9.79
N ASP A 17 -24.77 11.06 10.87
CA ASP A 17 -24.13 12.36 11.03
C ASP A 17 -22.76 12.48 10.34
N VAL A 18 -22.17 11.35 9.91
CA VAL A 18 -20.85 11.30 9.26
C VAL A 18 -20.92 11.65 7.76
N ILE A 19 -22.10 11.53 7.14
CA ILE A 19 -22.36 11.89 5.75
C ILE A 19 -23.27 13.13 5.73
N PRO A 20 -22.73 14.34 5.48
CA PRO A 20 -23.53 15.56 5.46
C PRO A 20 -24.44 15.62 4.23
N GLU A 21 -25.47 16.47 4.28
CA GLU A 21 -26.47 16.67 3.21
C GLU A 21 -25.86 16.99 1.83
N ASN A 22 -24.69 17.63 1.81
CA ASN A 22 -23.96 17.94 0.59
C ASN A 22 -23.16 16.75 0.02
N GLY A 23 -23.28 15.56 0.61
CA GLY A 23 -22.50 14.37 0.29
C GLY A 23 -21.03 14.46 0.69
N ARG A 24 -20.33 13.34 0.64
CA ARG A 24 -18.90 13.23 1.01
C ARG A 24 -18.21 12.11 0.24
N ASP A 25 -16.95 12.34 -0.11
CA ASP A 25 -16.06 11.29 -0.62
C ASP A 25 -15.68 10.31 0.50
N VAL A 26 -15.94 9.02 0.26
CA VAL A 26 -15.64 7.92 1.18
C VAL A 26 -14.64 6.96 0.53
N GLN A 27 -13.69 6.46 1.32
CA GLN A 27 -12.64 5.56 0.86
C GLN A 27 -12.80 4.19 1.52
N CYS A 28 -12.81 3.13 0.71
CA CYS A 28 -12.86 1.76 1.19
C CYS A 28 -11.54 1.39 1.90
N SER A 29 -11.62 0.94 3.15
CA SER A 29 -10.44 0.46 3.88
C SER A 29 -9.89 -0.88 3.37
N ASN A 30 -10.69 -1.65 2.63
CA ASN A 30 -10.33 -2.96 2.12
C ASN A 30 -9.59 -2.89 0.77
N CYS A 31 -10.07 -2.07 -0.18
CA CYS A 31 -9.48 -1.98 -1.53
C CYS A 31 -8.99 -0.58 -1.93
N GLY A 32 -9.15 0.44 -1.07
CA GLY A 32 -8.70 1.82 -1.34
C GLY A 32 -9.56 2.61 -2.34
N HIS A 33 -10.59 1.99 -2.93
CA HIS A 33 -11.48 2.67 -3.88
C HIS A 33 -12.23 3.82 -3.19
N THR A 34 -12.25 4.98 -3.85
CA THR A 34 -12.92 6.18 -3.35
C THR A 34 -14.14 6.47 -4.20
N TRP A 35 -15.31 6.64 -3.57
CA TRP A 35 -16.55 6.99 -4.25
C TRP A 35 -17.26 8.10 -3.47
N PHE A 36 -18.17 8.81 -4.16
CA PHE A 36 -18.97 9.87 -3.56
C PHE A 36 -20.27 9.29 -3.01
N GLU A 37 -20.52 9.51 -1.72
CA GLU A 37 -21.76 9.09 -1.05
C GLU A 37 -22.64 10.29 -0.73
N SER A 38 -23.91 10.22 -1.10
CA SER A 38 -24.95 11.17 -0.70
C SER A 38 -25.94 10.52 0.26
N PRO A 39 -26.62 11.28 1.15
CA PRO A 39 -27.63 10.71 2.05
C PRO A 39 -28.68 9.91 1.26
N GLY A 40 -28.89 8.65 1.64
CA GLY A 40 -29.83 7.73 0.99
C GLY A 40 -29.34 7.04 -0.29
N ALA A 41 -28.13 7.30 -0.78
CA ALA A 41 -27.58 6.56 -1.94
C ALA A 41 -27.30 5.09 -1.61
N SER A 42 -26.87 4.80 -0.38
CA SER A 42 -26.68 3.44 0.08
C SER A 42 -27.97 2.65 0.31
N GLU A 43 -29.06 3.30 0.72
CA GLU A 43 -30.40 2.67 0.79
C GLU A 43 -30.94 2.35 -0.62
N ALA A 44 -30.66 3.22 -1.60
CA ALA A 44 -30.98 2.97 -3.00
C ALA A 44 -30.14 1.81 -3.59
N ALA A 45 -28.89 1.65 -3.16
CA ALA A 45 -28.04 0.53 -3.55
C ALA A 45 -28.50 -0.80 -2.93
N GLU A 46 -28.91 -0.82 -1.66
CA GLU A 46 -29.50 -2.01 -1.02
C GLU A 46 -30.81 -2.41 -1.69
N ALA A 47 -31.67 -1.45 -2.06
CA ALA A 47 -32.90 -1.72 -2.81
C ALA A 47 -32.65 -2.23 -4.24
N ALA A 48 -31.56 -1.80 -4.89
CA ALA A 48 -31.18 -2.28 -6.22
C ALA A 48 -30.72 -3.76 -6.16
N ILE A 49 -29.99 -4.15 -5.11
CA ILE A 49 -29.51 -5.53 -4.92
C ILE A 49 -30.66 -6.50 -4.63
N GLU A 50 -31.75 -6.07 -3.97
CA GLU A 50 -32.95 -6.90 -3.76
C GLU A 50 -33.82 -7.09 -5.03
N SER A 51 -33.63 -6.27 -6.07
CA SER A 51 -34.46 -6.29 -7.28
C SER A 51 -33.85 -7.03 -8.49
N ASP A 52 -32.62 -7.53 -8.36
CA ASP A 52 -31.83 -8.08 -9.49
C ASP A 52 -31.59 -9.60 -9.39
N ASP A 53 -32.62 -10.39 -9.03
CA ASP A 53 -32.57 -11.88 -9.07
C ASP A 53 -33.29 -12.47 -10.30
N THR A 54 -33.57 -11.69 -11.35
CA THR A 54 -34.02 -12.24 -12.65
C THR A 54 -33.55 -11.41 -13.85
N ALA A 55 -32.31 -11.59 -14.31
CA ALA A 55 -31.96 -11.53 -15.74
C ALA A 55 -30.51 -12.00 -15.96
N THR A 56 -30.36 -13.18 -16.54
CA THR A 56 -29.19 -13.59 -17.31
C THR A 56 -28.92 -12.59 -18.45
N ASP A 57 -27.67 -12.15 -18.61
CA ASP A 57 -27.16 -11.72 -19.92
C ASP A 57 -25.69 -12.11 -20.07
N ASP A 58 -25.48 -13.16 -20.87
CA ASP A 58 -24.21 -13.48 -21.50
C ASP A 58 -23.92 -12.41 -22.56
N ASN A 59 -22.88 -11.60 -22.38
CA ASN A 59 -22.28 -10.86 -23.49
C ASN A 59 -20.79 -10.56 -23.29
N ASP A 60 -19.97 -11.57 -23.51
CA ASP A 60 -18.59 -11.42 -23.97
C ASP A 60 -18.59 -11.30 -25.50
N GLY A 61 -18.36 -10.08 -25.99
CA GLY A 61 -18.36 -9.77 -27.42
C GLY A 61 -17.59 -8.50 -27.77
N TRP A 62 -16.31 -8.41 -27.41
CA TRP A 62 -15.41 -7.40 -28.01
C TRP A 62 -15.04 -7.84 -29.44
N THR A 63 -15.92 -7.53 -30.40
CA THR A 63 -15.55 -7.51 -31.82
C THR A 63 -14.76 -6.23 -32.09
N ASN A 64 -13.45 -6.38 -32.30
CA ASN A 64 -12.61 -5.35 -32.88
C ASN A 64 -12.92 -5.27 -34.39
N ASP A 65 -13.84 -4.39 -34.76
CA ASP A 65 -14.11 -4.04 -36.15
C ASP A 65 -14.07 -2.51 -36.26
N GLN A 66 -12.91 -1.97 -36.61
CA GLN A 66 -12.87 -0.64 -37.23
C GLN A 66 -11.80 -0.66 -38.33
N ALA A 67 -12.32 -0.79 -39.54
CA ALA A 67 -11.64 -0.63 -40.80
C ALA A 67 -10.88 0.71 -40.91
N ASP A 68 -9.85 0.64 -41.76
CA ASP A 68 -9.03 1.74 -42.24
C ASP A 68 -9.80 2.91 -42.87
N ASP A 69 -9.15 4.08 -42.79
CA ASP A 69 -9.14 5.19 -43.76
C ASP A 69 -10.39 6.10 -43.87
N ASP A 70 -10.30 7.35 -43.39
CA ASP A 70 -10.33 8.55 -44.26
C ASP A 70 -10.12 9.84 -43.42
N SER A 71 -9.25 10.73 -43.91
CA SER A 71 -8.96 12.03 -43.29
C SER A 71 -10.12 13.01 -43.48
N ALA A 72 -10.98 13.17 -42.48
CA ALA A 72 -11.98 14.24 -42.42
C ALA A 72 -11.45 15.47 -41.62
N PRO A 73 -11.70 16.71 -42.07
CA PRO A 73 -11.07 17.91 -41.51
C PRO A 73 -11.57 18.21 -40.09
N ALA A 74 -10.63 18.57 -39.21
CA ALA A 74 -10.91 18.95 -37.83
C ALA A 74 -11.92 20.11 -37.76
N THR A 75 -13.10 19.83 -37.19
CA THR A 75 -14.03 20.87 -36.74
C THR A 75 -13.40 21.64 -35.58
N PRO A 76 -13.39 22.99 -35.61
CA PRO A 76 -12.85 23.78 -34.51
C PRO A 76 -13.71 23.54 -33.27
N HIS A 77 -13.12 22.91 -32.25
CA HIS A 77 -13.76 22.78 -30.94
C HIS A 77 -13.99 24.18 -30.36
N PRO A 78 -15.21 24.51 -29.89
CA PRO A 78 -15.46 25.81 -29.26
C PRO A 78 -14.63 25.91 -27.98
N GLN A 79 -13.75 26.92 -27.91
CA GLN A 79 -12.99 27.22 -26.70
C GLN A 79 -13.98 27.51 -25.57
N ALA A 80 -13.96 26.69 -24.52
CA ALA A 80 -14.80 26.90 -23.35
C ALA A 80 -14.52 28.29 -22.77
N ASN A 81 -15.52 29.16 -22.81
CA ASN A 81 -15.48 30.51 -22.27
C ASN A 81 -15.32 30.41 -20.74
N ARG A 82 -14.09 30.50 -20.24
CA ARG A 82 -13.84 30.54 -18.80
C ARG A 82 -14.53 31.77 -18.22
N PRO A 83 -15.35 31.64 -17.17
CA PRO A 83 -15.97 32.80 -16.52
C PRO A 83 -14.88 33.81 -16.13
N ALA A 84 -15.04 35.06 -16.57
CA ALA A 84 -14.16 36.14 -16.14
C ALA A 84 -14.36 36.35 -14.63
N LEU A 85 -13.26 36.33 -13.87
CA LEU A 85 -13.29 36.60 -12.43
C LEU A 85 -13.84 38.02 -12.20
N ASP A 86 -14.63 38.19 -11.15
CA ASP A 86 -15.18 39.49 -10.77
C ASP A 86 -14.04 40.50 -10.52
N ALA A 87 -14.26 41.77 -10.88
CA ALA A 87 -13.23 42.80 -10.82
C ALA A 87 -12.67 42.99 -9.40
N SER A 88 -13.47 42.76 -8.36
CA SER A 88 -13.02 42.82 -6.97
C SER A 88 -12.05 41.69 -6.60
N VAL A 89 -12.29 40.48 -7.12
CA VAL A 89 -11.43 39.30 -6.90
C VAL A 89 -10.13 39.43 -7.69
N ALA A 90 -10.19 39.97 -8.90
CA ALA A 90 -9.00 40.25 -9.70
C ALA A 90 -8.06 41.27 -9.03
N GLU A 91 -8.61 42.24 -8.31
CA GLU A 91 -7.82 43.22 -7.55
C GLU A 91 -7.16 42.58 -6.33
N ILE A 92 -7.91 41.78 -5.56
CA ILE A 92 -7.37 41.05 -4.41
C ILE A 92 -6.22 40.11 -4.84
N LEU A 93 -6.38 39.38 -5.95
CA LEU A 93 -5.34 38.49 -6.47
C LEU A 93 -4.09 39.25 -6.95
N ARG A 94 -4.26 40.48 -7.45
CA ARG A 94 -3.13 41.33 -7.86
C ARG A 94 -2.38 41.85 -6.63
N GLU A 95 -3.09 42.29 -5.59
CA GLU A 95 -2.47 42.74 -4.34
C GLU A 95 -1.72 41.60 -3.64
N GLU A 96 -2.29 40.40 -3.59
CA GLU A 96 -1.62 39.19 -3.06
C GLU A 96 -0.37 38.83 -3.87
N ALA A 97 -0.47 38.82 -5.20
CA ALA A 97 0.66 38.54 -6.07
C ALA A 97 1.82 39.55 -5.89
N GLU A 98 1.51 40.83 -5.70
CA GLU A 98 2.50 41.85 -5.41
C GLU A 98 3.14 41.68 -4.03
N ARG A 99 2.33 41.34 -3.01
CA ARG A 99 2.80 41.08 -1.65
C ARG A 99 3.72 39.85 -1.60
N GLU A 100 3.37 38.77 -2.29
CA GLU A 100 4.22 37.58 -2.34
C GLU A 100 5.49 37.80 -3.19
N ALA A 101 5.39 38.54 -4.30
CA ALA A 101 6.57 38.93 -5.07
C ALA A 101 7.54 39.82 -4.26
N ALA A 102 7.00 40.68 -3.39
CA ALA A 102 7.81 41.48 -2.46
C ALA A 102 8.48 40.61 -1.38
N ALA A 103 7.74 39.65 -0.80
CA ALA A 103 8.29 38.70 0.17
C ALA A 103 9.44 37.88 -0.45
N ARG A 104 9.24 37.31 -1.65
CA ARG A 104 10.31 36.58 -2.34
C ARG A 104 11.52 37.44 -2.69
N ARG A 105 11.34 38.73 -2.98
CA ARG A 105 12.49 39.64 -3.17
C ARG A 105 13.20 39.94 -1.86
N ALA A 106 12.48 40.02 -0.74
CA ALA A 106 13.09 40.21 0.58
C ALA A 106 13.90 38.97 0.99
N ASP A 107 13.38 37.76 0.77
CA ASP A 107 14.09 36.51 1.04
C ASP A 107 15.34 36.33 0.15
N VAL A 108 15.29 36.80 -1.11
CA VAL A 108 16.44 36.77 -2.02
C VAL A 108 17.47 37.87 -1.71
N ALA A 109 17.02 38.98 -1.12
CA ALA A 109 17.87 40.09 -0.71
C ALA A 109 18.48 39.91 0.68
N ASP A 110 17.96 38.99 1.50
CA ASP A 110 18.68 38.44 2.63
C ASP A 110 19.80 37.56 2.06
N PRO A 111 21.07 38.03 2.09
CA PRO A 111 22.15 37.21 1.58
C PRO A 111 22.19 35.97 2.46
N MET A 112 21.74 34.84 1.93
CA MET A 112 22.03 33.52 2.51
C MET A 112 23.50 33.57 2.94
N GLU A 113 23.75 33.56 4.25
CA GLU A 113 25.11 33.63 4.78
C GLU A 113 25.88 32.51 4.10
N SER A 114 26.74 32.87 3.15
CA SER A 114 27.63 31.94 2.50
C SER A 114 28.52 31.47 3.64
N GLN A 115 28.23 30.27 4.18
CA GLN A 115 29.12 29.63 5.12
C GLN A 115 30.47 29.57 4.43
N GLU A 116 31.36 30.46 4.84
CA GLU A 116 32.70 30.50 4.32
C GLU A 116 33.31 29.15 4.65
N ASP A 117 33.76 28.52 3.58
CA ASP A 117 34.45 27.25 3.46
C ASP A 117 34.91 26.67 4.81
N LEU A 118 34.25 25.57 5.21
CA LEU A 118 34.63 24.73 6.35
C LEU A 118 36.13 24.50 6.27
N GLY A 119 36.90 25.16 7.15
CA GLY A 119 38.37 25.23 7.14
C GLY A 119 39.07 23.86 7.18
N LEU A 120 39.01 23.17 6.06
CA LEU A 120 39.67 21.93 5.73
C LEU A 120 40.67 22.33 4.67
N GLU A 121 41.95 22.35 5.04
CA GLU A 121 43.04 22.54 4.10
C GLU A 121 42.82 21.73 2.82
N ASP A 122 42.77 22.45 1.69
CA ASP A 122 42.70 21.87 0.36
C ASP A 122 43.82 20.82 0.23
N PRO A 123 43.50 19.53 0.02
CA PRO A 123 44.53 18.51 -0.04
C PRO A 123 45.51 18.86 -1.18
N PRO A 124 46.82 18.62 -1.00
CA PRO A 124 47.80 18.95 -2.02
C PRO A 124 47.41 18.29 -3.34
N SER A 125 47.42 19.08 -4.42
CA SER A 125 47.00 18.61 -5.74
C SER A 125 47.85 17.38 -6.11
N PRO A 126 47.23 16.24 -6.44
CA PRO A 126 47.97 15.00 -6.66
C PRO A 126 48.95 15.17 -7.82
N THR A 127 50.17 14.66 -7.66
CA THR A 127 51.19 14.71 -8.74
C THR A 127 50.70 13.91 -9.96
N SER A 128 51.28 14.18 -11.14
CA SER A 128 50.90 13.46 -12.38
C SER A 128 51.04 11.93 -12.29
N MET A 129 51.94 11.43 -11.43
CA MET A 129 52.10 10.00 -11.14
C MET A 129 50.94 9.47 -10.29
N GLU A 130 50.59 10.19 -9.23
CA GLU A 130 49.47 9.85 -8.35
C GLU A 130 48.15 9.79 -9.13
N GLN A 131 47.93 10.76 -10.02
CA GLN A 131 46.74 10.81 -10.88
C GLN A 131 46.63 9.58 -11.79
N ARG A 132 47.74 9.16 -12.41
CA ARG A 132 47.77 7.94 -13.25
C ARG A 132 47.52 6.67 -12.43
N ASN A 133 48.03 6.61 -11.20
CA ASN A 133 47.80 5.47 -10.31
C ASN A 133 46.32 5.38 -9.90
N ILE A 134 45.70 6.52 -9.57
CA ILE A 134 44.28 6.61 -9.24
C ILE A 134 43.42 6.21 -10.45
N GLU A 135 43.77 6.67 -11.66
CA GLU A 135 43.06 6.31 -12.89
C GLU A 135 43.19 4.81 -13.20
N THR A 136 44.39 4.25 -13.02
CA THR A 136 44.65 2.81 -13.22
C THR A 136 43.87 1.98 -12.21
N ALA A 137 43.85 2.38 -10.94
CA ALA A 137 43.09 1.71 -9.89
C ALA A 137 41.57 1.74 -10.18
N LYS A 138 41.03 2.89 -10.61
CA LYS A 138 39.62 3.01 -11.04
C LYS A 138 39.30 2.11 -12.21
N ARG A 139 40.19 2.00 -13.19
CA ARG A 139 40.01 1.11 -14.36
C ARG A 139 39.98 -0.36 -13.96
N ILE A 140 40.81 -0.76 -12.99
CA ILE A 140 40.82 -2.12 -12.45
C ILE A 140 39.54 -2.41 -11.65
N ALA A 141 39.11 -1.48 -10.78
CA ALA A 141 37.87 -1.61 -10.00
C ALA A 141 36.63 -1.74 -10.90
N ARG A 142 36.58 -1.00 -12.02
CA ARG A 142 35.50 -1.12 -13.02
C ARG A 142 35.46 -2.48 -13.70
N LEU A 143 36.63 -3.06 -14.00
CA LEU A 143 36.71 -4.40 -14.61
C LEU A 143 36.36 -5.52 -13.62
N GLN A 144 36.52 -5.28 -12.31
CA GLN A 144 36.19 -6.23 -11.25
C GLN A 144 34.74 -6.14 -10.77
N GLY A 145 33.94 -5.20 -11.29
CA GLY A 145 32.52 -5.04 -10.95
C GLY A 145 32.28 -4.53 -9.52
N GLU A 146 33.32 -4.08 -8.82
CA GLU A 146 33.25 -3.59 -7.44
C GLU A 146 32.64 -2.18 -7.33
N GLU A 147 32.73 -1.38 -8.41
CA GLU A 147 32.12 -0.03 -8.47
C GLU A 147 30.57 -0.09 -8.43
N GLU A 148 29.95 -1.10 -9.02
CA GLU A 148 28.48 -1.25 -9.07
C GLU A 148 27.91 -1.64 -7.69
N LYS A 149 28.64 -2.47 -6.94
CA LYS A 149 28.27 -2.86 -5.57
C LYS A 149 28.47 -1.70 -4.58
N ALA A 150 29.58 -0.97 -4.69
CA ALA A 150 29.83 0.20 -3.84
C ALA A 150 28.87 1.36 -4.14
N ALA A 151 28.47 1.56 -5.40
CA ALA A 151 27.45 2.53 -5.79
C ALA A 151 26.05 2.14 -5.26
N ALA A 152 25.71 0.86 -5.28
CA ALA A 152 24.44 0.37 -4.72
C ALA A 152 24.37 0.54 -3.19
N ASP A 153 25.45 0.21 -2.48
CA ASP A 153 25.53 0.34 -1.01
C ASP A 153 25.49 1.82 -0.56
N THR A 154 26.15 2.72 -1.31
CA THR A 154 26.13 4.17 -1.03
C THR A 154 24.81 4.82 -1.42
N ALA A 155 24.15 4.39 -2.50
CA ALA A 155 22.81 4.83 -2.85
C ALA A 155 21.76 4.38 -1.82
N ALA A 156 21.88 3.16 -1.29
CA ALA A 156 21.02 2.67 -0.21
C ALA A 156 21.22 3.48 1.09
N ALA A 157 22.45 3.80 1.45
CA ALA A 157 22.76 4.64 2.61
C ALA A 157 22.24 6.09 2.44
N ALA A 158 22.39 6.68 1.25
CA ALA A 158 21.88 8.02 0.94
C ALA A 158 20.34 8.07 0.92
N ALA A 159 19.67 7.03 0.42
CA ALA A 159 18.21 6.91 0.47
C ALA A 159 17.69 6.78 1.92
N ALA A 160 18.39 6.02 2.77
CA ALA A 160 18.05 5.91 4.19
C ALA A 160 18.23 7.26 4.93
N ALA A 161 19.30 7.99 4.65
CA ALA A 161 19.53 9.33 5.20
C ALA A 161 18.47 10.35 4.72
N ALA A 162 18.08 10.31 3.45
CA ALA A 162 17.03 11.18 2.90
C ALA A 162 15.62 10.86 3.44
N ALA A 163 15.35 9.57 3.73
CA ALA A 163 14.10 9.17 4.38
C ALA A 163 14.05 9.63 5.85
N ALA A 164 15.18 9.61 6.55
CA ALA A 164 15.30 10.13 7.91
C ALA A 164 15.15 11.67 7.95
N SER A 165 15.79 12.40 7.03
CA SER A 165 15.69 13.87 7.00
C SER A 165 14.30 14.38 6.60
N ARG A 166 13.60 13.70 5.69
CA ARG A 166 12.20 14.02 5.33
C ARG A 166 11.24 13.84 6.50
N LYS A 167 11.58 12.96 7.46
CA LYS A 167 10.81 12.76 8.70
C LYS A 167 11.08 13.84 9.75
N GLU A 168 12.22 14.54 9.67
CA GLU A 168 12.51 15.71 10.52
C GLU A 168 12.00 17.04 9.94
N LEU A 169 11.81 17.13 8.61
CA LEU A 169 11.45 18.38 7.91
C LEU A 169 9.95 18.64 7.80
N LEU A 170 9.10 17.72 8.25
CA LEU A 170 7.65 17.90 8.28
C LEU A 170 7.17 17.85 9.73
N PRO A 171 6.37 18.82 10.20
CA PRO A 171 5.68 18.72 11.49
C PRO A 171 4.95 17.37 11.59
N ASP A 172 5.20 16.63 12.66
CA ASP A 172 4.78 15.23 12.78
C ASP A 172 3.24 15.14 12.83
N ILE A 173 2.64 14.40 11.89
CA ILE A 173 1.18 14.29 11.76
C ILE A 173 0.56 13.63 13.00
N GLU A 174 1.37 12.86 13.73
CA GLU A 174 1.01 12.24 15.02
C GLU A 174 0.95 13.27 16.15
N GLU A 175 1.80 14.31 16.12
CA GLU A 175 1.78 15.41 17.10
C GLU A 175 0.54 16.28 16.90
N ILE A 176 0.19 16.61 15.65
CA ILE A 176 -1.01 17.37 15.31
C ILE A 176 -2.29 16.60 15.71
N ASN A 177 -2.38 15.30 15.43
CA ASN A 177 -3.52 14.49 15.87
C ASN A 177 -3.58 14.32 17.40
N SER A 178 -2.43 14.23 18.06
CA SER A 178 -2.38 14.11 19.52
C SER A 178 -2.80 15.40 20.23
N THR A 179 -2.45 16.56 19.70
CA THR A 179 -2.88 17.86 20.25
C THR A 179 -4.36 18.12 20.00
N LEU A 180 -4.89 17.71 18.84
CA LEU A 180 -6.32 17.80 18.53
C LEU A 180 -7.17 16.83 19.38
N ARG A 181 -6.73 15.56 19.57
CA ARG A 181 -7.45 14.61 20.46
C ARG A 181 -7.34 14.96 21.94
N SER A 182 -6.17 15.38 22.41
CA SER A 182 -6.02 15.77 23.83
C SER A 182 -6.79 17.04 24.19
N SER A 183 -7.09 17.91 23.22
CA SER A 183 -7.99 19.05 23.42
C SER A 183 -9.48 18.67 23.37
N ALA A 184 -9.85 17.58 22.67
CA ALA A 184 -11.21 17.07 22.60
C ALA A 184 -11.60 16.22 23.83
N GLU A 185 -10.64 15.59 24.49
CA GLU A 185 -10.87 14.67 25.62
C GLU A 185 -10.81 15.34 27.01
N ARG A 186 -10.75 16.67 27.09
CA ARG A 186 -10.71 17.41 28.37
C ARG A 186 -12.10 17.56 29.04
N GLY A 187 -12.93 16.53 28.93
CA GLY A 187 -14.17 16.39 29.70
C GLY A 187 -14.00 15.27 30.72
N GLU A 188 -13.89 15.64 31.99
CA GLU A 188 -14.02 14.74 33.16
C GLU A 188 -12.88 13.71 33.34
N THR A 189 -11.92 13.99 34.24
CA THR A 189 -11.47 13.06 35.31
C THR A 189 -10.25 13.57 36.08
N VAL A 190 -10.19 13.06 37.32
CA VAL A 190 -9.33 13.41 38.46
C VAL A 190 -7.84 13.27 38.17
N ASP A 191 -7.09 14.27 38.65
CA ASP A 191 -5.64 14.48 38.54
C ASP A 191 -4.83 13.37 39.24
N PRO A 192 -4.05 12.52 38.52
CA PRO A 192 -3.02 11.70 39.14
C PRO A 192 -1.72 12.50 39.32
N THR A 193 -1.12 12.40 40.49
CA THR A 193 0.09 13.13 40.88
C THR A 193 1.28 12.95 39.91
N PRO A 194 2.15 13.97 39.72
CA PRO A 194 3.07 14.04 38.57
C PRO A 194 4.27 13.09 38.60
N GLU A 195 4.49 12.34 39.69
CA GLU A 195 5.77 11.63 39.92
C GLU A 195 5.80 10.19 39.37
N GLU A 196 4.65 9.57 39.06
CA GLU A 196 4.59 8.20 38.49
C GLU A 196 4.35 8.14 36.97
N VAL A 197 4.03 9.26 36.31
CA VAL A 197 3.58 9.26 34.89
C VAL A 197 4.72 9.43 33.88
N ALA A 198 5.94 9.78 34.31
CA ALA A 198 7.04 10.13 33.41
C ALA A 198 7.72 8.92 32.71
N GLN A 199 7.51 7.68 33.17
CA GLN A 199 8.26 6.52 32.65
C GLN A 199 7.45 5.57 31.75
N THR A 200 6.14 5.74 31.61
CA THR A 200 5.30 4.75 30.90
C THR A 200 5.02 5.06 29.43
N LYS A 201 5.52 6.18 28.88
CA LYS A 201 4.94 6.73 27.64
C LYS A 201 5.59 6.40 26.28
N LYS A 202 6.56 5.48 26.16
CA LYS A 202 7.17 5.18 24.82
C LYS A 202 7.46 3.71 24.47
N ARG A 203 6.81 2.71 25.09
CA ARG A 203 7.09 1.29 24.75
C ARG A 203 5.88 0.43 24.32
N SER A 204 4.70 1.01 24.20
CA SER A 204 3.44 0.25 24.19
C SER A 204 3.09 -0.50 22.90
N PHE A 205 3.55 -0.10 21.71
CA PHE A 205 3.14 -0.81 20.47
C PHE A 205 3.90 -2.13 20.24
N ARG A 206 5.23 -2.11 20.36
CA ARG A 206 6.06 -3.31 20.19
C ARG A 206 5.82 -4.33 21.30
N PHE A 207 5.60 -3.85 22.53
CA PHE A 207 5.37 -4.74 23.67
C PHE A 207 4.08 -5.55 23.50
N GLY A 208 2.99 -4.95 23.01
CA GLY A 208 1.75 -5.67 22.71
C GLY A 208 1.93 -6.76 21.64
N PHE A 209 2.60 -6.44 20.53
CA PHE A 209 2.90 -7.42 19.48
C PHE A 209 3.75 -8.59 19.99
N PHE A 210 4.81 -8.31 20.77
CA PHE A 210 5.63 -9.36 21.38
C PHE A 210 4.84 -10.18 22.39
N THR A 211 3.93 -9.57 23.17
CA THR A 211 3.03 -10.32 24.06
C THR A 211 2.15 -11.29 23.29
N VAL A 212 1.56 -10.87 22.16
CA VAL A 212 0.74 -11.75 21.31
C VAL A 212 1.57 -12.91 20.74
N LEU A 213 2.78 -12.63 20.23
CA LEU A 213 3.68 -13.68 19.74
C LEU A 213 4.07 -14.67 20.84
N ILE A 214 4.35 -14.18 22.05
CA ILE A 214 4.65 -15.03 23.20
C ILE A 214 3.45 -15.90 23.55
N LEU A 215 2.23 -15.34 23.56
CA LEU A 215 1.01 -16.12 23.81
C LEU A 215 0.81 -17.20 22.75
N LEU A 216 1.00 -16.89 21.47
CA LEU A 216 0.94 -17.90 20.39
C LEU A 216 2.00 -18.99 20.57
N ALA A 217 3.23 -18.62 20.94
CA ALA A 217 4.28 -19.58 21.23
C ALA A 217 3.94 -20.47 22.44
N ILE A 218 3.27 -19.93 23.47
CA ILE A 218 2.78 -20.69 24.62
C ILE A 218 1.70 -21.67 24.18
N PHE A 219 0.69 -21.26 23.41
CA PHE A 219 -0.35 -22.16 22.89
C PHE A 219 0.27 -23.27 22.02
N TRP A 220 1.22 -22.91 21.17
CA TRP A 220 1.96 -23.87 20.36
C TRP A 220 2.74 -24.87 21.24
N ALA A 221 3.41 -24.40 22.30
CA ALA A 221 4.08 -25.27 23.26
C ALA A 221 3.08 -26.17 24.00
N ILE A 222 1.91 -25.65 24.43
CA ILE A 222 0.85 -26.46 25.06
C ILE A 222 0.38 -27.57 24.11
N TYR A 223 0.21 -27.26 22.81
CA TYR A 223 -0.13 -28.26 21.81
C TYR A 223 0.96 -29.34 21.67
N LEU A 224 2.24 -28.95 21.57
CA LEU A 224 3.35 -29.90 21.43
C LEU A 224 3.55 -30.79 22.67
N PHE A 225 3.33 -30.22 23.86
CA PHE A 225 3.51 -30.89 25.14
C PHE A 225 2.19 -31.39 25.74
N ALA A 226 1.11 -31.48 24.95
CA ALA A 226 -0.22 -31.81 25.45
C ALA A 226 -0.26 -33.13 26.22
N ASP A 227 0.36 -34.18 25.68
CA ASP A 227 0.44 -35.50 26.32
C ASP A 227 1.23 -35.47 27.64
N GLN A 228 2.36 -34.76 27.65
CA GLN A 228 3.19 -34.60 28.85
C GLN A 228 2.46 -33.80 29.95
N ILE A 229 1.71 -32.77 29.57
CA ILE A 229 0.89 -31.97 30.49
C ILE A 229 -0.25 -32.82 31.06
N ALA A 230 -0.93 -33.61 30.23
CA ALA A 230 -2.00 -34.51 30.66
C ALA A 230 -1.53 -35.57 31.67
N GLN A 231 -0.31 -36.10 31.50
CA GLN A 231 0.30 -37.02 32.47
C GLN A 231 0.63 -36.34 33.81
N SER A 232 1.11 -35.10 33.76
CA SER A 232 1.47 -34.35 34.98
C SER A 232 0.27 -33.80 35.74
N VAL A 233 -0.81 -33.45 35.02
CA VAL A 233 -2.04 -32.90 35.59
C VAL A 233 -3.26 -33.58 34.95
N PRO A 234 -3.70 -34.74 35.51
CA PRO A 234 -4.79 -35.54 34.94
C PRO A 234 -6.13 -34.81 34.84
N SER A 235 -6.34 -33.76 35.64
CA SER A 235 -7.57 -32.97 35.62
C SER A 235 -7.73 -32.10 34.36
N LEU A 236 -6.64 -31.77 33.66
CA LEU A 236 -6.69 -31.00 32.40
C LEU A 236 -6.76 -31.89 31.16
N ALA A 237 -6.67 -33.22 31.30
CA ALA A 237 -6.56 -34.15 30.17
C ALA A 237 -7.69 -33.98 29.15
N GLY A 238 -8.96 -33.97 29.59
CA GLY A 238 -10.10 -33.82 28.68
C GLY A 238 -10.17 -32.46 27.98
N ALA A 239 -9.71 -31.38 28.63
CA ALA A 239 -9.67 -30.05 28.01
C ALA A 239 -8.55 -29.94 26.96
N LEU A 240 -7.41 -30.58 27.23
CA LEU A 240 -6.27 -30.65 26.30
C LEU A 240 -6.62 -31.50 25.08
N GLU A 241 -7.31 -32.62 25.27
CA GLU A 241 -7.75 -33.50 24.19
C GLU A 241 -8.67 -32.76 23.20
N GLY A 242 -9.68 -32.05 23.71
CA GLY A 242 -10.55 -31.23 22.85
C GLY A 242 -9.82 -30.09 22.14
N TYR A 243 -8.82 -29.48 22.78
CA TYR A 243 -7.98 -28.46 22.15
C TYR A 243 -7.13 -29.04 21.01
N VAL A 244 -6.48 -30.19 21.23
CA VAL A 244 -5.64 -30.85 20.22
C VAL A 244 -6.49 -31.30 19.03
N GLU A 245 -7.65 -31.91 19.28
CA GLU A 245 -8.58 -32.33 18.23
C GLU A 245 -9.04 -31.15 17.35
N LEU A 246 -9.36 -30.00 17.95
CA LEU A 246 -9.74 -28.81 17.20
C LEU A 246 -8.59 -28.30 16.30
N VAL A 247 -7.37 -28.28 16.83
CA VAL A 247 -6.18 -27.87 16.05
C VAL A 247 -5.90 -28.85 14.92
N ASP A 248 -6.00 -30.16 15.17
CA ASP A 248 -5.73 -31.20 14.17
C ASP A 248 -6.75 -31.16 13.03
N ASN A 249 -8.03 -31.01 13.35
CA ASN A 249 -9.07 -30.83 12.34
C ASN A 249 -8.84 -29.56 11.50
N GLY A 250 -8.45 -28.46 12.14
CA GLY A 250 -8.10 -27.22 11.43
C GLY A 250 -6.90 -27.38 10.49
N ARG A 251 -5.88 -28.14 10.92
CA ARG A 251 -4.70 -28.45 10.08
C ARG A 251 -5.05 -29.31 8.88
N LEU A 252 -5.82 -30.37 9.08
CA LEU A 252 -6.28 -31.24 8.00
C LEU A 252 -7.14 -30.47 7.00
N TRP A 253 -8.03 -29.60 7.47
CA TRP A 253 -8.83 -28.75 6.61
C TRP A 253 -7.97 -27.81 5.75
N LEU A 254 -6.94 -27.19 6.35
CA LEU A 254 -6.04 -26.29 5.64
C LEU A 254 -5.18 -27.04 4.62
N ASP A 255 -4.67 -28.22 4.98
CA ASP A 255 -3.91 -29.09 4.08
C ASP A 255 -4.73 -29.51 2.86
N LEU A 256 -5.99 -29.91 3.06
CA LEU A 256 -6.92 -30.23 1.97
C LEU A 256 -7.14 -29.03 1.05
N LYS A 257 -7.30 -27.82 1.59
CA LYS A 257 -7.47 -26.61 0.79
C LYS A 257 -6.21 -26.23 0.00
N VAL A 258 -5.03 -26.40 0.59
CA VAL A 258 -3.77 -26.18 -0.12
C VAL A 258 -3.59 -27.19 -1.25
N GLN A 259 -3.93 -28.46 -1.04
CA GLN A 259 -3.89 -29.48 -2.08
C GLN A 259 -4.86 -29.18 -3.22
N GLU A 260 -6.10 -28.78 -2.92
CA GLU A 260 -7.09 -28.36 -3.92
C GLU A 260 -6.59 -27.20 -4.78
N LEU A 261 -6.03 -26.16 -4.15
CA LEU A 261 -5.43 -25.02 -4.86
C LEU A 261 -4.22 -25.42 -5.70
N SER A 262 -3.38 -26.33 -5.20
CA SER A 262 -2.24 -26.83 -5.97
C SER A 262 -2.69 -27.62 -7.20
N ALA A 263 -3.74 -28.45 -7.06
CA ALA A 263 -4.31 -29.22 -8.16
C ALA A 263 -4.96 -28.32 -9.21
N SER A 264 -5.65 -27.24 -8.80
CA SER A 264 -6.24 -26.28 -9.75
C SER A 264 -5.17 -25.51 -10.54
N MET A 265 -4.06 -25.11 -9.90
CA MET A 265 -2.95 -24.45 -10.59
C MET A 265 -2.24 -25.39 -11.58
N GLU A 266 -2.06 -26.66 -11.22
CA GLU A 266 -1.45 -27.65 -12.11
C GLU A 266 -2.37 -27.97 -13.30
N ALA A 267 -3.68 -28.08 -13.08
CA ALA A 267 -4.67 -28.27 -14.14
C ALA A 267 -4.70 -27.08 -15.14
N GLU A 268 -4.63 -25.84 -14.65
CA GLU A 268 -4.58 -24.65 -15.49
C GLU A 268 -3.28 -24.58 -16.30
N SER A 269 -2.14 -24.97 -15.70
CA SER A 269 -0.86 -25.03 -16.41
C SER A 269 -0.82 -26.10 -17.52
N VAL A 270 -1.45 -27.26 -17.31
CA VAL A 270 -1.52 -28.34 -18.32
C VAL A 270 -2.47 -28.00 -19.46
N SER A 271 -3.51 -27.20 -19.22
CA SER A 271 -4.42 -26.74 -20.28
C SER A 271 -3.78 -25.76 -21.27
N THR A 272 -2.66 -25.12 -20.89
CA THR A 272 -1.92 -24.18 -21.76
C THR A 272 -0.89 -24.87 -22.66
N ASP A 273 -0.53 -26.13 -22.38
CA ASP A 273 0.42 -26.94 -23.17
C ASP A 273 -0.27 -28.09 -23.93
N ALA A 274 -1.48 -27.86 -24.44
CA ALA A 274 -2.10 -28.78 -25.39
C ALA A 274 -1.53 -28.48 -26.80
N PRO A 275 -0.67 -29.34 -27.39
CA PRO A 275 -0.25 -29.16 -28.77
C PRO A 275 -1.47 -29.41 -29.67
N ALA A 276 -1.82 -28.39 -30.44
CA ALA A 276 -2.75 -28.48 -31.55
C ALA A 276 -2.20 -29.44 -32.62
N GLU A 277 -3.10 -30.29 -33.12
CA GLU A 277 -3.04 -31.03 -34.39
C GLU A 277 -1.89 -32.05 -34.54
N THR A 278 -2.20 -33.31 -34.82
CA THR A 278 -2.52 -33.68 -36.21
C THR A 278 -3.50 -34.85 -36.25
N ALA A 279 -4.73 -34.53 -36.62
CA ALA A 279 -5.59 -35.46 -37.34
C ALA A 279 -5.04 -35.54 -38.78
N VAL A 280 -4.55 -36.72 -39.18
CA VAL A 280 -4.43 -37.06 -40.60
C VAL A 280 -5.15 -38.39 -40.83
N ASP A 281 -6.02 -38.29 -41.81
CA ASP A 281 -6.99 -39.23 -42.34
C ASP A 281 -6.35 -40.51 -42.94
N THR A 282 -7.16 -41.57 -42.91
CA THR A 282 -7.08 -42.95 -43.45
C THR A 282 -6.44 -43.13 -44.87
N PRO A 283 -6.01 -44.34 -45.33
CA PRO A 283 -6.88 -45.53 -45.47
C PRO A 283 -6.25 -46.94 -45.31
N THR A 284 -7.16 -47.91 -45.16
CA THR A 284 -7.03 -49.35 -45.43
C THR A 284 -6.27 -49.68 -46.73
N GLU A 285 -5.26 -50.55 -46.65
CA GLU A 285 -4.80 -51.38 -47.77
C GLU A 285 -4.35 -52.76 -47.27
N THR A 286 -4.99 -53.78 -47.82
CA THR A 286 -4.62 -55.20 -47.86
C THR A 286 -3.24 -55.41 -48.48
N ASP A 287 -2.47 -56.40 -48.00
CA ASP A 287 -1.94 -57.56 -48.76
C ASP A 287 -0.61 -58.12 -48.17
N ASP A 288 -0.57 -59.45 -48.12
CA ASP A 288 0.55 -60.38 -48.26
C ASP A 288 1.73 -60.55 -47.25
N THR A 289 1.71 -61.76 -46.63
CA THR A 289 2.77 -62.80 -46.65
C THR A 289 4.10 -62.58 -45.91
N ASN A 290 4.29 -63.29 -44.79
CA ASN A 290 5.09 -64.54 -44.67
C ASN A 290 5.08 -65.11 -43.24
#